data_AF-A0A835AP94-F1
#
_entry.id   AF-A0A835AP94-F1
#
_cell.length_a   1.000
_cell.length_b   1.000
_cell.length_c   1.000
_cell.angle_alpha   90.00
_cell.angle_beta   90.00
_cell.angle_gamma   90.00
#
_symmetry.space_group_name_H-M   'P 1'
#
loop_
_entity.id
_entity.type
_entity.pdbx_description
1 polymer ?
#
loop_
_entity_poly.entity_id
_entity_poly.type
_entity_poly.pdbx_seq_one_letter_code
_entity_poly.pdbx_strand_id
1 'polypeptide(L)'
;MIKYTYLYRELMLRIKARRITHEFYLLREKGMLDWEVYGKHRESIRKSFDSLRSALTRYKERRIKAGYFYMCKHRSLHMVFVMSPLYTMPRKEARKKIKKILQRREAVGPNRNKTTIHTHVSSLAVYFGSVSESIFTKVWLLYLFLVVISCIIVLVYDWCVIYECCFGL
;
A
#
# COMPACT_ATOMS: atom_id res chain seq x y z
N MET A 1 19.48 15.91 -11.42
CA MET A 1 18.57 14.73 -11.44
C MET A 1 18.95 13.76 -10.33
N ILE A 2 18.16 13.64 -9.27
CA ILE A 2 18.49 12.81 -8.09
C ILE A 2 18.34 11.33 -8.48
N LYS A 3 19.42 10.55 -8.43
CA LYS A 3 19.39 9.11 -8.70
C LYS A 3 18.89 8.37 -7.45
N TYR A 4 17.66 7.88 -7.49
CA TYR A 4 17.14 7.00 -6.44
C TYR A 4 17.83 5.64 -6.42
N THR A 5 18.17 5.17 -5.22
CA THR A 5 18.75 3.83 -5.01
C THR A 5 17.78 2.72 -5.42
N TYR A 6 18.30 1.56 -5.81
CA TYR A 6 17.45 0.40 -6.13
C TYR A 6 16.56 -0.04 -4.96
N LEU A 7 17.06 0.12 -3.74
CA LEU A 7 16.30 -0.17 -2.52
C LEU A 7 15.10 0.77 -2.37
N TYR A 8 15.30 2.07 -2.59
CA TYR A 8 14.22 3.05 -2.56
C TYR A 8 13.18 2.79 -3.65
N ARG A 9 13.62 2.49 -4.89
CA ARG A 9 12.73 2.13 -5.99
C ARG A 9 11.88 0.90 -5.65
N GLU A 10 12.47 -0.14 -5.07
CA GLU A 10 11.73 -1.32 -4.62
C GLU A 10 10.69 -0.97 -3.54
N LEU A 11 11.10 -0.18 -2.54
CA LEU A 11 10.25 0.21 -1.42
C LEU A 11 9.01 0.98 -1.90
N MET A 12 9.23 2.03 -2.69
CA MET A 12 8.16 2.84 -3.24
C MET A 12 7.24 2.03 -4.15
N LEU A 13 7.81 1.14 -4.96
CA LEU A 13 7.02 0.27 -5.84
C LEU A 13 6.14 -0.70 -5.04
N ARG A 14 6.65 -1.26 -3.93
CA ARG A 14 5.85 -2.13 -3.04
C ARG A 14 4.70 -1.38 -2.37
N ILE A 15 4.93 -0.16 -1.91
CA ILE A 15 3.88 0.67 -1.29
C ILE A 15 2.78 0.98 -2.32
N LYS A 16 3.17 1.46 -3.51
CA LYS A 16 2.23 1.74 -4.61
C LYS A 16 1.47 0.49 -5.03
N ALA A 17 2.17 -0.64 -5.20
CA ALA A 17 1.55 -1.91 -5.56
C ALA A 17 0.48 -2.34 -4.57
N ARG A 18 0.73 -2.18 -3.27
CA ARG A 18 -0.24 -2.49 -2.23
C ARG A 18 -1.48 -1.62 -2.30
N ARG A 19 -1.30 -0.31 -2.51
CA ARG A 19 -2.43 0.63 -2.68
C ARG A 19 -3.27 0.25 -3.91
N ILE A 20 -2.63 0.09 -5.08
CA ILE A 20 -3.33 -0.29 -6.32
C ILE A 20 -4.08 -1.61 -6.15
N THR A 21 -3.45 -2.60 -5.50
CA THR A 21 -4.08 -3.89 -5.26
C THR A 21 -5.29 -3.76 -4.33
N HIS A 22 -5.20 -2.93 -3.29
CA HIS A 22 -6.32 -2.66 -2.38
C HIS A 22 -7.50 -1.99 -3.11
N GLU A 23 -7.24 -0.94 -3.89
CA GLU A 23 -8.26 -0.27 -4.71
C GLU A 23 -8.91 -1.24 -5.71
N PHE A 24 -8.12 -2.11 -6.35
CA PHE A 24 -8.63 -3.12 -7.25
C PHE A 24 -9.62 -4.08 -6.55
N TYR A 25 -9.32 -4.50 -5.31
CA TYR A 25 -10.23 -5.34 -4.54
C TYR A 25 -11.50 -4.60 -4.12
N LEU A 26 -11.40 -3.36 -3.67
CA LEU A 26 -12.57 -2.53 -3.33
C LEU A 26 -13.50 -2.33 -4.54
N LEU A 27 -12.93 -2.05 -5.71
CA LEU A 27 -13.71 -1.91 -6.95
C LEU A 27 -14.32 -3.24 -7.37
N ARG A 28 -13.58 -4.34 -7.23
CA ARG A 28 -14.11 -5.68 -7.49
C ARG A 28 -15.32 -6.01 -6.60
N GLU A 29 -15.28 -5.66 -5.32
CA GLU A 29 -16.41 -5.82 -4.40
C GLU A 29 -17.64 -4.98 -4.81
N LYS A 30 -17.42 -3.84 -5.46
CA LYS A 30 -18.46 -2.98 -6.03
C LYS A 30 -18.97 -3.43 -7.41
N GLY A 31 -18.62 -4.63 -7.88
CA GLY A 31 -19.07 -5.15 -9.17
C GLY A 31 -18.31 -4.61 -10.38
N MET A 32 -17.08 -4.10 -10.21
CA MET A 32 -16.26 -3.60 -11.33
C MET A 32 -16.07 -4.63 -12.45
N LEU A 33 -16.14 -5.93 -12.14
CA LEU A 33 -15.98 -6.98 -13.14
C LEU A 33 -17.06 -6.96 -14.23
N ASP A 34 -18.26 -6.45 -13.91
CA ASP A 34 -19.39 -6.35 -14.83
C ASP A 34 -19.41 -5.03 -15.60
N TRP A 35 -18.49 -4.10 -15.29
CA TRP A 35 -18.42 -2.82 -15.98
C TRP A 35 -17.93 -3.01 -17.42
N GLU A 36 -18.67 -2.48 -18.39
CA GLU A 36 -18.30 -2.54 -19.80
C GLU A 36 -16.89 -1.95 -20.05
N VAL A 37 -16.56 -0.86 -19.35
CA VAL A 37 -15.24 -0.20 -19.41
C VAL A 37 -14.14 -1.12 -18.88
N TYR A 38 -14.41 -1.89 -17.82
CA TYR A 38 -13.46 -2.88 -17.31
C TYR A 38 -13.22 -3.99 -18.35
N GLY A 39 -14.28 -4.48 -18.99
CA GLY A 39 -14.18 -5.46 -20.08
C GLY A 39 -13.25 -4.98 -21.21
N LYS A 40 -13.44 -3.74 -21.67
CA LYS A 40 -12.62 -3.11 -22.73
C LYS A 40 -11.14 -3.00 -22.36
N HIS A 41 -10.81 -2.76 -21.08
CA HIS A 41 -9.44 -2.52 -20.63
C HIS A 41 -8.81 -3.67 -19.83
N ARG A 42 -9.52 -4.80 -19.67
CA ARG A 42 -9.11 -5.94 -18.83
C ARG A 42 -7.69 -6.42 -19.13
N GLU A 43 -7.36 -6.56 -20.41
CA GLU A 43 -6.02 -7.00 -20.82
C GLU A 43 -4.93 -5.98 -20.50
N SER A 44 -5.21 -4.69 -20.71
CA SER A 44 -4.28 -3.61 -20.39
C SER A 44 -4.00 -3.55 -18.89
N ILE A 45 -5.05 -3.70 -18.07
CA ILE A 45 -4.94 -3.80 -16.61
C ILE A 45 -4.08 -5.02 -16.23
N ARG A 46 -4.34 -6.20 -16.83
CA ARG A 46 -3.54 -7.42 -16.60
C ARG A 46 -2.06 -7.20 -16.93
N LYS A 47 -1.76 -6.68 -18.13
CA LYS A 47 -0.39 -6.35 -18.56
C LYS A 47 0.30 -5.39 -17.59
N SER A 48 -0.42 -4.40 -17.07
CA SER A 48 0.10 -3.46 -16.07
C SER A 48 0.47 -4.15 -14.76
N PHE A 49 -0.36 -5.07 -14.26
CA PHE A 49 -0.05 -5.88 -13.07
C PHE A 49 1.15 -6.80 -13.31
N ASP A 50 1.28 -7.40 -14.48
CA ASP A 50 2.40 -8.29 -14.81
C ASP A 50 3.72 -7.51 -14.94
N SER A 51 3.69 -6.32 -15.54
CA SER A 51 4.83 -5.40 -15.57
C SER A 51 5.26 -5.01 -14.14
N LEU A 52 4.30 -4.68 -13.27
CA LEU A 52 4.54 -4.35 -11.88
C LEU A 52 5.20 -5.52 -11.11
N ARG A 53 4.67 -6.73 -11.26
CA ARG A 53 5.24 -7.96 -10.66
C ARG A 53 6.67 -8.20 -11.16
N SER A 54 6.89 -8.08 -12.46
CA SER A 54 8.20 -8.27 -13.08
C SER A 54 9.23 -7.25 -12.58
N ALA A 55 8.83 -5.98 -12.44
CA ALA A 55 9.68 -4.94 -11.85
C ALA A 55 10.02 -5.24 -10.38
N LEU A 56 9.03 -5.66 -9.57
CA LEU A 56 9.25 -6.03 -8.17
C LEU A 56 10.19 -7.23 -8.03
N THR A 57 10.05 -8.26 -8.87
CA THR A 57 10.94 -9.42 -8.90
C THR A 57 12.38 -9.01 -9.18
N ARG A 58 12.61 -8.21 -10.23
CA ARG A 58 13.95 -7.71 -10.59
C ARG A 58 14.60 -6.92 -9.44
N TYR A 59 13.86 -6.02 -8.79
CA TYR A 59 14.41 -5.26 -7.67
C TYR A 59 14.67 -6.14 -6.44
N LYS A 60 13.77 -7.08 -6.14
CA LYS A 60 13.93 -8.05 -5.05
C LYS A 60 15.19 -8.89 -5.23
N GLU A 61 15.43 -9.41 -6.43
CA GLU A 61 16.62 -10.20 -6.77
C GLU A 61 17.90 -9.41 -6.55
N ARG A 62 17.95 -8.17 -7.05
CA ARG A 62 19.10 -7.27 -6.85
C ARG A 62 19.38 -7.02 -5.37
N ARG A 63 18.33 -6.78 -4.56
CA ARG A 63 18.48 -6.61 -3.11
C ARG A 63 18.99 -7.88 -2.43
N ILE A 64 18.45 -9.05 -2.79
CA ILE A 64 18.86 -10.33 -2.22
C ILE A 64 20.32 -10.62 -2.56
N LYS A 65 20.73 -10.38 -3.82
CA LYS A 65 22.11 -10.51 -4.31
C LYS A 65 23.06 -9.57 -3.56
N ALA A 66 22.64 -8.32 -3.29
CA ALA A 66 23.44 -7.38 -2.51
C ALA A 66 23.57 -7.78 -1.03
N GLY A 67 22.54 -8.41 -0.45
CA GLY A 67 22.61 -9.00 0.90
C GLY A 67 22.61 -8.03 2.09
N TYR A 68 22.76 -6.72 1.87
CA TYR A 68 22.85 -5.72 2.93
C TYR A 68 21.53 -5.37 3.61
N PHE A 69 20.42 -5.48 2.88
CA PHE A 69 19.10 -5.03 3.34
C PHE A 69 18.06 -6.15 3.20
N TYR A 70 17.16 -6.23 4.17
CA TYR A 70 15.94 -7.04 4.10
C TYR A 70 14.72 -6.18 4.37
N MET A 71 13.58 -6.57 3.79
CA MET A 71 12.32 -5.84 3.96
C MET A 71 11.31 -6.71 4.71
N CYS A 72 10.72 -6.15 5.76
CA CYS A 72 9.65 -6.76 6.54
C CYS A 72 8.34 -6.04 6.24
N LYS A 73 7.29 -6.80 5.96
CA LYS A 73 5.95 -6.26 5.74
C LYS A 73 5.29 -6.01 7.09
N HIS A 74 4.69 -4.84 7.30
CA HIS A 74 3.73 -4.68 8.41
C HIS A 74 2.48 -5.50 8.12
N ARG A 75 1.86 -6.06 9.16
CA ARG A 75 0.69 -6.96 9.03
C ARG A 75 -0.57 -6.20 8.62
N SER A 76 -0.84 -5.06 9.24
CA SER A 76 -2.11 -4.32 9.09
C SER A 76 -1.99 -3.01 8.30
N LEU A 77 -0.78 -2.51 8.06
CA LEU A 77 -0.57 -1.21 7.42
C LEU A 77 0.14 -1.42 6.09
N HIS A 78 -0.13 -0.57 5.09
CA HIS A 78 0.59 -0.56 3.81
C HIS A 78 2.08 -0.21 3.94
N MET A 79 2.63 -0.23 5.16
CA MET A 79 4.01 0.01 5.50
C MET A 79 4.93 -1.19 5.27
N VAL A 80 6.15 -0.87 4.86
CA VAL A 80 7.25 -1.82 4.67
C VAL A 80 8.46 -1.28 5.42
N PHE A 81 8.98 -2.07 6.34
CA PHE A 81 10.18 -1.73 7.10
C PHE A 81 11.41 -2.22 6.36
N VAL A 82 12.42 -1.36 6.26
CA VAL A 82 13.74 -1.71 5.75
C VAL A 82 14.65 -1.95 6.93
N MET A 83 15.28 -3.12 6.98
CA MET A 83 16.15 -3.53 8.06
C MET A 83 17.55 -3.85 7.52
N SER A 84 18.58 -3.59 8.32
CA SER A 84 19.95 -3.97 8.02
C SER A 84 20.71 -4.29 9.30
N PRO A 85 21.60 -5.30 9.28
CA PRO A 85 22.59 -5.47 10.34
C PRO A 85 23.45 -4.21 10.55
N LEU A 86 23.63 -3.38 9.52
CA LEU A 86 24.42 -2.15 9.60
C LEU A 86 23.85 -1.11 10.58
N TYR A 87 22.54 -1.16 10.84
CA TYR A 87 21.87 -0.21 11.75
C TYR A 87 21.64 -0.78 13.15
N THR A 88 21.90 -2.08 13.38
CA THR A 88 21.56 -2.76 14.64
C THR A 88 22.78 -3.19 15.46
N MET A 89 23.98 -3.15 14.88
CA MET A 89 25.20 -3.59 15.57
C MET A 89 26.45 -2.86 15.03
N PRO A 90 27.58 -2.91 15.76
CA PRO A 90 28.84 -2.31 15.32
C PRO A 90 29.28 -2.82 13.94
N ARG A 91 29.91 -1.93 13.16
CA ARG A 91 30.25 -2.17 11.73
C ARG A 91 31.03 -3.46 11.48
N LYS A 92 31.98 -3.81 12.35
CA LYS A 92 32.79 -5.04 12.23
C LYS A 92 31.93 -6.30 12.38
N GLU A 93 31.02 -6.32 13.34
CA GLU A 93 30.09 -7.43 13.58
C GLU A 93 29.03 -7.53 12.49
N ALA A 94 28.48 -6.39 12.06
CA ALA A 94 27.52 -6.32 10.97
C ALA A 94 28.07 -6.98 9.70
N ARG A 95 29.33 -6.67 9.33
CA ARG A 95 30.01 -7.29 8.19
C ARG A 95 30.16 -8.81 8.35
N LYS A 96 30.59 -9.29 9.52
CA LYS A 96 30.68 -10.73 9.82
C LYS A 96 29.32 -11.41 9.67
N LYS A 97 28.24 -10.80 10.19
CA LYS A 97 26.88 -11.32 10.10
C LYS A 97 26.37 -11.36 8.65
N ILE A 98 26.60 -10.28 7.88
CA ILE A 98 26.23 -10.22 6.46
C ILE A 98 26.95 -11.31 5.66
N LYS A 99 28.25 -11.52 5.89
CA LYS A 99 29.02 -12.59 5.23
C LYS A 99 28.43 -13.97 5.55
N LYS A 100 28.13 -14.25 6.83
CA LYS A 100 27.46 -15.51 7.23
C LYS A 100 26.09 -15.69 6.55
N ILE A 101 25.31 -14.62 6.43
CA ILE A 101 24.00 -14.67 5.75
C ILE A 101 24.16 -15.00 4.26
N LEU A 102 25.12 -14.37 3.58
CA LEU A 102 25.40 -14.63 2.17
C LEU A 102 25.88 -16.07 1.95
N GLN A 103 26.85 -16.54 2.74
CA GLN A 103 27.34 -17.91 2.69
C GLN A 103 26.23 -18.94 2.91
N ARG A 104 25.34 -18.71 3.89
CA ARG A 104 24.17 -19.59 4.12
C ARG A 104 23.23 -19.63 2.90
N ARG A 105 23.06 -18.51 2.19
CA ARG A 105 22.20 -18.45 0.99
C ARG A 105 22.83 -19.19 -0.19
N GLU A 106 24.14 -19.04 -0.38
CA GLU A 106 24.89 -19.76 -1.41
C GLU A 106 24.89 -21.26 -1.15
N ALA A 107 25.12 -21.68 0.09
CA ALA A 107 25.12 -23.09 0.50
C ALA A 107 23.75 -23.77 0.37
N VAL A 108 22.65 -23.02 0.49
CA VAL A 108 21.30 -23.54 0.26
C VAL A 108 21.02 -23.76 -1.24
N GLY A 109 21.84 -23.21 -2.13
CA GLY A 109 21.75 -23.35 -3.58
C GLY A 109 20.45 -22.80 -4.19
N PRO A 110 20.43 -22.51 -5.50
CA PRO A 110 19.18 -22.21 -6.22
C PRO A 110 18.27 -23.43 -6.39
N ASN A 111 18.75 -24.63 -6.03
CA ASN A 111 18.14 -25.92 -6.35
C ASN A 111 17.37 -26.57 -5.18
N ARG A 112 17.20 -25.88 -4.05
CA ARG A 112 16.12 -26.27 -3.15
C ARG A 112 14.84 -25.83 -3.86
N ASN A 113 14.10 -26.84 -4.32
CA ASN A 113 12.81 -26.81 -4.99
C ASN A 113 12.00 -25.54 -4.73
N LYS A 114 11.04 -25.28 -5.61
CA LYS A 114 9.82 -24.56 -5.25
C LYS A 114 9.10 -25.22 -4.05
N THR A 115 9.73 -25.45 -2.90
CA THR A 115 9.10 -25.12 -1.63
C THR A 115 8.85 -23.63 -1.72
N THR A 116 7.71 -23.29 -2.31
CA THR A 116 6.67 -22.61 -1.56
C THR A 116 7.24 -22.21 -0.20
N ILE A 117 7.86 -21.02 -0.14
CA ILE A 117 7.64 -20.25 1.06
C ILE A 117 6.11 -20.21 1.06
N HIS A 118 5.51 -21.07 1.86
CA HIS A 118 4.16 -20.90 2.36
C HIS A 118 4.16 -19.57 3.14
N THR A 119 4.45 -18.45 2.47
CA THR A 119 3.47 -17.38 2.44
C THR A 119 2.29 -18.07 1.81
N HIS A 120 1.43 -18.62 2.66
CA HIS A 120 0.07 -18.98 2.35
C HIS A 120 -0.40 -18.19 1.12
N VAL A 121 -0.36 -18.83 -0.05
CA VAL A 121 -1.26 -18.47 -1.15
C VAL A 121 -2.65 -19.05 -0.85
N SER A 122 -2.79 -19.77 0.28
CA SER A 122 -4.04 -20.29 0.82
C SER A 122 -4.39 -19.64 2.17
N SER A 123 -4.28 -18.33 2.32
CA SER A 123 -5.12 -17.59 3.29
C SER A 123 -5.47 -16.22 2.71
N LEU A 124 -6.06 -16.23 1.51
CA LEU A 124 -6.88 -15.10 1.06
C LEU A 124 -8.31 -15.20 1.64
N ALA A 125 -8.57 -16.22 2.46
CA ALA A 125 -9.74 -16.35 3.30
C ALA A 125 -9.30 -16.28 4.76
N VAL A 126 -10.10 -15.58 5.56
CA VAL A 126 -10.16 -15.56 7.03
C VAL A 126 -9.35 -14.44 7.73
N TYR A 127 -10.12 -13.40 8.05
CA TYR A 127 -10.08 -12.50 9.22
C TYR A 127 -8.93 -11.50 9.39
N PHE A 128 -9.22 -10.26 9.03
CA PHE A 128 -9.14 -9.08 9.92
C PHE A 128 -10.06 -8.03 9.25
N GLY A 129 -11.32 -7.83 9.66
CA GLY A 129 -11.72 -7.63 11.04
C GLY A 129 -11.30 -6.23 11.48
N SER A 130 -12.10 -5.23 11.10
CA SER A 130 -12.32 -3.97 11.83
C SER A 130 -11.10 -3.26 12.44
N VAL A 131 -10.32 -2.52 11.63
CA VAL A 131 -9.54 -1.37 12.18
C VAL A 131 -9.56 -0.16 11.23
N SER A 132 -10.03 -0.31 9.98
CA SER A 132 -10.14 0.79 9.01
C SER A 132 -11.39 1.66 9.20
N GLU A 133 -12.39 1.18 9.93
CA GLU A 133 -13.65 1.92 10.09
C GLU A 133 -13.49 3.17 10.93
N SER A 134 -12.57 3.22 11.92
CA SER A 134 -12.49 4.34 12.85
C SER A 134 -11.90 5.63 12.26
N ILE A 135 -11.05 5.53 11.23
CA ILE A 135 -10.47 6.73 10.58
C ILE A 135 -11.40 7.23 9.48
N PHE A 136 -11.98 6.33 8.68
CA PHE A 136 -12.93 6.70 7.64
C PHE A 136 -14.22 7.26 8.22
N THR A 137 -14.75 6.69 9.32
CA THR A 137 -15.92 7.27 10.01
C THR A 137 -15.62 8.65 10.59
N LYS A 138 -14.44 8.88 11.18
CA LYS A 138 -14.05 10.20 11.69
C LYS A 138 -13.91 11.25 10.59
N VAL A 139 -13.30 10.90 9.46
CA VAL A 139 -13.17 11.83 8.32
C VAL A 139 -14.53 12.09 7.67
N TRP A 140 -15.39 11.07 7.56
CA TRP A 140 -16.74 11.21 7.02
C TRP A 140 -17.66 12.05 7.92
N LEU A 141 -17.57 11.88 9.25
CA LEU A 141 -18.29 12.71 10.23
C LEU A 141 -17.85 14.17 10.19
N LEU A 142 -16.54 14.44 10.06
CA LEU A 142 -16.03 15.81 9.89
C LEU A 142 -16.53 16.45 8.60
N TYR A 143 -16.60 15.69 7.51
CA TYR A 143 -17.13 16.17 6.23
C TYR A 143 -18.64 16.48 6.33
N LEU A 144 -19.43 15.58 6.93
CA LEU A 144 -20.86 15.83 7.18
C LEU A 144 -21.08 17.06 8.07
N PHE A 145 -20.26 17.23 9.11
CA PHE A 145 -20.34 18.39 9.99
C PHE A 145 -20.12 19.71 9.24
N LEU A 146 -19.14 19.76 8.33
CA LEU A 146 -18.89 20.94 7.49
C LEU A 146 -20.05 21.22 6.52
N VAL A 147 -20.67 20.17 5.96
CA VAL A 147 -21.86 20.32 5.10
C VAL A 147 -23.04 20.87 5.89
N VAL A 148 -23.30 20.36 7.10
CA VAL A 148 -24.38 20.87 7.97
C VAL A 148 -24.15 22.33 8.35
N ILE A 149 -22.93 22.71 8.72
CA ILE A 149 -22.58 24.12 9.00
C ILE A 149 -22.82 24.98 7.76
N SER A 150 -22.39 24.53 6.57
CA SER A 150 -22.62 25.27 5.33
C SER A 150 -24.12 25.46 5.05
N CYS A 151 -24.95 24.44 5.30
CA CYS A 151 -26.40 24.53 5.12
C CYS A 151 -27.04 25.49 6.14
N ILE A 152 -26.61 25.46 7.41
CA ILE A 152 -27.10 26.39 8.44
C ILE A 152 -26.73 27.83 8.08
N ILE A 153 -25.50 28.06 7.61
CA ILE A 153 -25.07 29.39 7.17
C ILE A 153 -25.95 29.89 6.02
N VAL A 154 -26.15 29.11 4.97
CA VAL A 154 -27.02 29.49 3.84
C VAL A 154 -28.46 29.76 4.32
N LEU A 155 -29.02 28.90 5.17
CA LEU A 155 -30.36 29.11 5.71
C LEU A 155 -30.46 30.35 6.60
N VAL A 156 -29.43 30.67 7.39
CA VAL A 156 -29.39 31.90 8.21
C VAL A 156 -29.27 33.14 7.33
N TYR A 157 -28.49 33.09 6.25
CA TYR A 157 -28.41 34.19 5.29
C TYR A 157 -29.74 34.38 4.54
N ASP A 158 -30.40 33.31 4.11
CA ASP A 158 -31.71 33.38 3.47
C ASP A 158 -32.79 33.88 4.44
N TRP A 159 -32.75 33.47 5.72
CA TRP A 159 -33.69 33.98 6.71
C TRP A 159 -33.44 35.43 7.09
N CYS A 160 -32.18 35.89 7.09
CA CYS A 160 -31.82 37.28 7.35
C CYS A 160 -32.27 38.20 6.20
N VAL A 161 -32.11 37.76 4.95
CA VAL A 161 -32.64 38.47 3.76
C VAL A 161 -34.18 38.50 3.77
N ILE A 162 -34.84 37.41 4.17
CA ILE A 162 -36.31 37.38 4.28
C ILE A 162 -36.81 38.24 5.45
N TYR A 163 -36.10 38.30 6.58
CA TYR A 163 -36.49 39.15 7.71
C TYR A 163 -36.29 40.64 7.44
N GLU A 164 -35.20 41.05 6.76
CA GLU A 164 -35.04 42.44 6.31
C GLU A 164 -36.07 42.83 5.24
N CYS A 165 -36.49 41.90 4.37
CA CYS A 165 -37.56 42.16 3.40
C CYS A 165 -38.98 42.16 4.01
N CYS A 166 -39.24 41.43 5.09
CA CYS A 166 -40.58 41.31 5.68
C CYS A 166 -40.83 42.24 6.89
N PHE A 167 -39.79 42.68 7.60
CA PHE A 167 -39.91 43.50 8.82
C PHE A 167 -39.16 44.85 8.75
N GLY A 168 -38.82 45.30 7.54
CA GLY A 168 -38.39 46.68 7.30
C GLY A 168 -39.56 47.68 7.42
N LEU A 169 -40.00 47.92 8.66
CA LEU A 169 -40.67 49.16 9.11
C LEU A 169 -40.56 49.31 10.63
#